data_AF-A0A8T3TZI5-F1
#
_entry.id   AF-A0A8T3TZI5-F1
#
_cell.length_a   1.000
_cell.length_b   1.000
_cell.length_c   1.000
_cell.angle_alpha   90.00
_cell.angle_beta   90.00
_cell.angle_gamma   90.00
#
_symmetry.space_group_name_H-M   'P 1'
#
loop_
_entity.id
_entity.type
_entity.pdbx_description
1 polymer ?
#
loop_
_entity_poly.entity_id
_entity_poly.type
_entity_poly.pdbx_seq_one_letter_code
_entity_poly.pdbx_strand_id
1 'polypeptide(L)'
;LFNILILAITIWIIEFSMFYIVETQLELNLNNTFLAILFFGVFANLSGIIPSTSGGWGPFELIGTIVLVSFGADREIAAAFTIIVHLILWLPISIIGLLCFLFDLRNKRV
;
A
#
# COMPACT_ATOMS: atom_id res chain seq x y z
N LEU A 1 1.59 -16.60 20.64
CA LEU A 1 2.67 -15.79 20.05
C LEU A 1 3.10 -16.32 18.68
N PHE A 2 3.49 -17.59 18.56
CA PHE A 2 3.90 -18.21 17.29
C PHE A 2 2.89 -18.04 16.13
N ASN A 3 1.61 -18.34 16.38
CA ASN A 3 0.55 -18.19 15.34
C ASN A 3 0.38 -16.73 14.87
N ILE A 4 0.56 -15.76 15.76
CA ILE A 4 0.47 -14.33 15.44
C ILE A 4 1.63 -13.93 14.54
N LEU A 5 2.84 -14.45 14.83
CA LEU A 5 4.02 -14.20 14.00
C LEU A 5 3.84 -14.74 12.58
N ILE A 6 3.28 -15.95 12.44
CA ILE A 6 2.98 -16.55 11.13
C ILE A 6 1.98 -15.68 10.36
N LEU A 7 0.90 -15.26 11.01
CA LEU A 7 -0.10 -14.38 10.40
C LEU A 7 0.52 -13.06 9.95
N ALA A 8 1.33 -12.41 10.79
CA ALA A 8 2.00 -11.16 10.46
C ALA A 8 2.91 -11.33 9.23
N ILE A 9 3.79 -12.33 9.23
CA ILE A 9 4.69 -12.62 8.10
C ILE A 9 3.88 -12.88 6.82
N THR A 10 2.77 -13.60 6.93
CA THR A 10 1.89 -13.92 5.78
C THR A 10 1.28 -12.65 5.19
N ILE A 11 0.80 -11.72 6.03
CA ILE A 11 0.24 -10.44 5.58
C ILE A 11 1.29 -9.64 4.81
N TRP A 12 2.51 -9.50 5.34
CA TRP A 12 3.59 -8.79 4.67
C TRP A 12 3.99 -9.42 3.34
N ILE A 13 4.04 -10.76 3.26
CA ILE A 13 4.32 -11.46 2.00
C ILE A 13 3.23 -11.17 0.98
N ILE A 14 1.95 -11.22 1.37
CA ILE A 14 0.83 -10.95 0.46
C ILE A 14 0.88 -9.49 -0.01
N GLU A 15 1.13 -8.55 0.90
CA GLU A 15 1.23 -7.12 0.59
C GLU A 15 2.36 -6.85 -0.41
N PHE A 16 3.58 -7.34 -0.15
CA PHE A 16 4.71 -7.15 -1.05
C PHE A 16 4.54 -7.89 -2.38
N SER A 17 3.86 -9.04 -2.39
CA SER A 17 3.50 -9.73 -3.64
C SER A 17 2.56 -8.87 -4.49
N MET A 18 1.60 -8.19 -3.85
CA MET A 18 0.71 -7.25 -4.56
C MET A 18 1.50 -6.08 -5.14
N PHE A 19 2.41 -5.46 -4.39
CA PHE A 19 3.26 -4.39 -4.89
C PHE A 19 4.11 -4.82 -6.09
N TYR A 20 4.69 -6.02 -6.03
CA TYR A 20 5.44 -6.60 -7.12
C TYR A 20 4.56 -6.77 -8.38
N ILE A 21 3.35 -7.30 -8.23
CA ILE A 21 2.41 -7.44 -9.35
C ILE A 21 2.10 -6.06 -9.95
N VAL A 22 1.84 -5.04 -9.13
CA VAL A 22 1.57 -3.69 -9.64
C VAL A 22 2.78 -3.12 -10.40
N GLU A 23 4.00 -3.40 -9.95
CA GLU A 23 5.22 -2.94 -10.62
C GLU A 23 5.37 -3.59 -12.00
N THR A 24 5.09 -4.89 -12.11
CA THR A 24 5.16 -5.60 -13.41
C THR A 24 4.16 -5.06 -14.43
N GLN A 25 3.07 -4.40 -14.01
CA GLN A 25 2.10 -3.77 -14.91
C GLN A 25 2.49 -2.34 -15.31
N LEU A 26 3.30 -1.66 -14.49
CA LEU A 26 3.69 -0.26 -14.70
C LEU A 26 5.10 -0.10 -15.29
N GLU A 27 5.88 -1.18 -15.34
CA GLU A 27 7.22 -1.24 -15.94
C GLU A 27 8.14 -0.13 -15.43
N LEU A 28 8.38 -0.10 -14.11
CA LEU A 28 9.14 0.96 -13.43
C LEU A 28 10.64 1.02 -13.80
N ASN A 29 11.15 0.11 -14.64
CA ASN A 29 12.56 0.05 -15.09
C ASN A 29 13.58 0.11 -13.93
N LEU A 30 13.30 -0.63 -12.86
CA LEU A 30 14.11 -0.62 -11.64
C LEU A 30 15.43 -1.39 -11.79
N ASN A 31 16.50 -0.91 -11.15
CA ASN A 31 17.79 -1.59 -11.11
C ASN A 31 17.71 -2.98 -10.44
N ASN A 32 16.92 -3.08 -9.36
CA ASN A 32 16.66 -4.33 -8.66
C ASN A 32 15.24 -4.30 -8.11
N THR A 33 14.29 -4.88 -8.85
CA THR A 33 12.87 -4.88 -8.51
C THR A 33 12.60 -5.47 -7.12
N PHE A 34 13.25 -6.58 -6.76
CA PHE A 34 13.00 -7.21 -5.46
C PHE A 34 13.35 -6.29 -4.29
N LEU A 35 14.56 -5.70 -4.31
CA LEU A 35 14.99 -4.78 -3.26
C LEU A 35 14.17 -3.49 -3.28
N ALA A 36 13.87 -2.96 -4.46
CA ALA A 36 13.07 -1.76 -4.60
C ALA A 36 11.67 -1.92 -3.97
N ILE A 37 10.98 -3.02 -4.25
CA ILE A 37 9.65 -3.31 -3.71
C ILE A 37 9.70 -3.60 -2.20
N LEU A 38 10.70 -4.34 -1.74
CA LEU A 38 10.90 -4.59 -0.31
C LEU A 38 11.13 -3.28 0.45
N PHE A 39 12.01 -2.41 -0.05
CA PHE A 39 12.31 -1.13 0.58
C PHE A 39 11.11 -0.19 0.48
N PHE A 40 10.44 -0.13 -0.67
CA PHE A 40 9.20 0.63 -0.83
C PHE A 40 8.20 0.22 0.25
N GLY A 41 7.93 -1.07 0.40
CA GLY A 41 6.98 -1.57 1.40
C GLY A 41 7.38 -1.24 2.83
N VAL A 42 8.65 -1.38 3.19
CA VAL A 42 9.15 -1.05 4.54
C VAL A 42 9.03 0.45 4.84
N PHE A 43 9.55 1.31 3.96
CA PHE A 43 9.61 2.74 4.21
C PHE A 43 8.25 3.43 4.04
N ALA A 44 7.44 3.00 3.06
CA ALA A 44 6.11 3.54 2.87
C ALA A 44 5.20 3.20 4.06
N ASN A 45 5.24 1.96 4.57
CA ASN A 45 4.48 1.61 5.78
C ASN A 45 5.00 2.33 7.03
N LEU A 46 6.33 2.48 7.20
CA LEU A 46 6.90 3.21 8.34
C LEU A 46 6.57 4.71 8.30
N SER A 47 6.35 5.27 7.12
CA SER A 47 5.94 6.67 6.95
C SER A 47 4.61 7.00 7.63
N GLY A 48 3.78 5.99 7.96
CA GLY A 48 2.55 6.16 8.72
C GLY A 48 2.74 6.70 10.14
N ILE A 49 3.97 6.75 10.66
CA ILE A 49 4.31 7.44 11.91
C ILE A 49 4.19 8.97 11.76
N ILE A 50 4.34 9.49 10.54
CA ILE A 50 4.26 10.92 10.25
C ILE A 50 2.79 11.35 10.22
N PRO A 51 2.43 12.49 10.84
CA PRO A 51 1.08 13.03 10.75
C PRO A 51 0.62 13.15 9.29
N SER A 52 -0.53 12.56 8.99
CA SER A 52 -1.10 12.47 7.64
C SER A 52 -2.56 12.94 7.62
N THR A 53 -3.08 13.18 6.42
CA THR A 53 -4.51 13.42 6.23
C THR A 53 -5.32 12.13 6.44
N SER A 54 -6.64 12.24 6.50
CA SER A 54 -7.54 11.09 6.64
C SER A 54 -7.21 9.99 5.63
N GLY A 55 -7.01 8.76 6.11
CA GLY A 55 -6.67 7.61 5.27
C GLY A 55 -5.17 7.43 4.99
N GLY A 56 -4.27 8.18 5.65
CA GLY A 56 -2.82 7.95 5.52
C GLY A 56 -2.16 8.62 4.32
N TRP A 57 -2.90 9.44 3.58
CA TRP A 57 -2.42 10.12 2.37
C TRP A 57 -1.34 11.17 2.68
N GLY A 58 -0.34 11.25 1.80
CA GLY A 58 0.75 12.20 1.82
C GLY A 58 2.11 11.54 2.08
N PRO A 59 2.41 11.12 3.34
CA PRO A 59 3.70 10.52 3.66
C PRO A 59 3.99 9.21 2.92
N PHE A 60 2.97 8.37 2.73
CA PHE A 60 3.11 7.07 2.05
C PHE A 60 3.60 7.25 0.62
N GLU A 61 2.94 8.12 -0.15
CA GLU A 61 3.28 8.40 -1.55
C GLU A 61 4.63 9.11 -1.66
N LEU A 62 4.88 10.10 -0.80
CA LEU A 62 6.10 10.88 -0.83
C LEU A 62 7.32 9.98 -0.58
N ILE A 63 7.31 9.24 0.52
CA ILE A 63 8.43 8.38 0.91
C ILE A 63 8.56 7.21 -0.05
N GLY A 64 7.44 6.59 -0.45
CA GLY A 64 7.44 5.51 -1.43
C GLY A 64 8.03 5.92 -2.78
N THR A 65 7.66 7.11 -3.27
CA THR A 65 8.18 7.64 -4.54
C THR A 65 9.67 7.91 -4.45
N ILE A 66 10.15 8.51 -3.35
CA ILE A 66 11.58 8.75 -3.13
C ILE A 66 12.37 7.44 -3.16
N VAL A 67 11.85 6.40 -2.53
CA VAL A 67 12.50 5.08 -2.54
C VAL A 67 12.58 4.54 -3.96
N LEU A 68 11.47 4.49 -4.71
CA LEU A 68 11.49 3.94 -6.07
C LEU A 68 12.39 4.73 -7.02
N VAL A 69 12.41 6.06 -6.91
CA VAL A 69 13.32 6.92 -7.67
C VAL A 69 14.79 6.62 -7.33
N SER A 70 15.10 6.33 -6.06
CA SER A 70 16.46 5.94 -5.66
C SER A 70 16.91 4.60 -6.26
N PHE A 71 15.96 3.76 -6.66
CA PHE A 71 16.20 2.50 -7.37
C PHE A 71 16.18 2.63 -8.90
N GLY A 72 16.02 3.85 -9.43
CA GLY A 72 16.13 4.15 -10.86
C GLY A 72 14.81 4.41 -11.59
N ALA A 73 13.67 4.36 -10.91
CA ALA A 73 12.39 4.67 -11.55
C ALA A 73 12.26 6.15 -11.91
N ASP A 74 11.61 6.42 -13.04
CA ASP A 74 11.17 7.78 -13.37
C ASP A 74 10.18 8.30 -12.33
N ARG A 75 10.38 9.55 -11.90
CA ARG A 75 9.58 10.16 -10.82
C ARG A 75 8.09 10.13 -11.09
N GLU A 76 7.68 10.36 -12.34
CA GLU A 76 6.27 10.40 -12.74
C GLU A 76 5.61 9.01 -12.60
N ILE A 77 6.30 7.96 -13.09
CA ILE A 77 5.81 6.58 -13.03
C ILE A 77 5.85 6.06 -11.58
N ALA A 78 6.90 6.39 -10.83
CA ALA A 78 7.00 6.05 -9.41
C ALA A 78 5.86 6.68 -8.59
N ALA A 79 5.55 7.96 -8.82
CA ALA A 79 4.43 8.62 -8.16
C ALA A 79 3.09 7.94 -8.50
N ALA A 80 2.86 7.65 -9.79
CA ALA A 80 1.66 6.93 -10.22
C ALA A 80 1.54 5.55 -9.57
N PHE A 81 2.65 4.79 -9.52
CA PHE A 81 2.73 3.50 -8.83
C PHE A 81 2.32 3.62 -7.36
N THR A 82 2.90 4.58 -6.62
CA THR A 82 2.61 4.71 -5.18
C THR A 82 1.15 5.06 -4.90
N ILE A 83 0.55 5.94 -5.73
CA ILE A 83 -0.85 6.30 -5.62
C ILE A 83 -1.76 5.10 -5.90
N ILE A 84 -1.47 4.34 -6.97
CA ILE A 84 -2.23 3.14 -7.33
C ILE A 84 -2.18 2.11 -6.19
N VAL A 85 -0.98 1.85 -5.68
CA VAL A 85 -0.77 0.91 -4.57
C VAL A 85 -1.57 1.36 -3.34
N HIS A 86 -1.47 2.62 -2.96
CA HIS A 86 -2.16 3.10 -1.77
C HIS A 86 -3.68 3.05 -1.95
N LEU A 87 -4.18 3.39 -3.14
CA LEU A 87 -5.59 3.30 -3.46
C LEU A 87 -6.10 1.86 -3.37
N ILE A 88 -5.32 0.87 -3.83
CA ILE A 88 -5.66 -0.56 -3.73
C ILE A 88 -5.73 -1.02 -2.27
N LEU A 89 -4.83 -0.53 -1.41
CA LEU A 89 -4.84 -0.86 0.02
C LEU A 89 -6.03 -0.22 0.75
N TRP A 90 -6.35 1.04 0.43
CA TRP A 90 -7.30 1.84 1.19
C TRP A 90 -8.75 1.71 0.68
N LEU A 91 -8.99 1.74 -0.63
CA LEU A 91 -10.33 1.91 -1.20
C LEU A 91 -11.23 0.67 -1.05
N PRO A 92 -10.80 -0.57 -1.39
CA PRO A 92 -11.67 -1.75 -1.35
C PRO A 92 -12.17 -2.04 0.06
N ILE A 93 -11.29 -1.96 1.07
CA ILE A 93 -11.66 -2.19 2.47
C ILE A 93 -12.58 -1.09 3.00
N SER A 94 -12.37 0.16 2.57
CA SER A 94 -13.25 1.28 2.91
C SER A 94 -14.66 1.09 2.35
N ILE A 95 -14.78 0.61 1.11
CA ILE A 95 -16.08 0.27 0.49
C ILE A 95 -16.76 -0.86 1.25
N ILE A 96 -16.04 -1.95 1.56
CA ILE A 96 -16.59 -3.07 2.34
C ILE A 96 -17.11 -2.57 3.69
N GLY A 97 -16.32 -1.77 4.40
CA GLY A 97 -16.73 -1.17 5.68
C GLY A 97 -17.98 -0.31 5.56
N LEU A 98 -18.07 0.53 4.52
CA LEU A 98 -19.24 1.37 4.24
C LEU A 98 -20.50 0.53 3.96
N LEU A 99 -20.37 -0.53 3.14
CA LEU A 99 -21.49 -1.42 2.82
C LEU A 99 -21.99 -2.16 4.06
N CYS A 100 -21.09 -2.68 4.89
CA CYS A 100 -21.42 -3.29 6.18
C CYS A 100 -22.17 -2.31 7.10
N PHE A 101 -21.70 -1.06 7.18
CA PHE A 101 -22.32 -0.03 8.00
C PHE A 101 -23.73 0.33 7.53
N LEU A 102 -23.93 0.51 6.22
CA LEU A 102 -25.25 0.78 5.65
C LEU A 102 -26.22 -0.39 5.84
N PHE A 103 -25.73 -1.62 5.76
CA PHE A 103 -26.51 -2.82 6.01
C PHE A 103 -27.00 -2.89 7.47
N ASP A 104 -26.13 -2.62 8.45
CA ASP A 104 -26.50 -2.59 9.88
C ASP A 104 -27.53 -1.49 10.17
N LEU A 105 -27.33 -0.28 9.62
CA LEU A 105 -28.28 0.82 9.78
C LEU A 105 -29.67 0.51 9.22
N ARG A 106 -29.75 -0.22 8.11
CA ARG A 106 -31.04 -0.66 7.55
C ARG A 106 -31.74 -1.64 8.49
N ASN A 107 -30.97 -2.56 9.10
CA ASN A 107 -31.53 -3.60 9.95
C ASN A 107 -32.02 -3.09 11.32
N LYS A 108 -31.48 -1.96 11.80
CA LYS A 108 -31.93 -1.28 13.04
C LYS A 108 -33.17 -0.38 12.89
N ARG A 109 -33.61 -0.11 11.66
CA ARG A 109 -34.80 0.72 11.37
C ARG A 109 -36.08 -0.09 11.12
N VAL A 110 -36.01 -1.42 11.20
CA VAL A 110 -37.13 -2.36 11.15
C VAL A 110 -37.36 -2.89 12.56
#